data_AF-A0A4V2WEX9-F1
#
_entry.id   AF-A0A4V2WEX9-F1
#
_cell.length_a   1.000
_cell.length_b   1.000
_cell.length_c   1.000
_cell.angle_alpha   90.00
_cell.angle_beta   90.00
_cell.angle_gamma   90.00
#
_symmetry.space_group_name_H-M   'P 1'
#
loop_
_entity.id
_entity.type
_entity.pdbx_description
1 polymer ?
#
loop_
_entity_poly.entity_id
_entity_poly.type
_entity_poly.pdbx_seq_one_letter_code
_entity_poly.pdbx_strand_id
1 'polypeptide(L)' 'MIGRKNWLFHDSVHGAKASGRLYSLIETAKANGHEPYRYLCHLFTEYARASDKTAA' A
#
# COMPACT_ATOMS: atom_id res chain seq x y z
N MET A 1 26.78 17.75 1.77
CA MET A 1 25.36 18.21 1.70
C MET A 1 24.53 17.10 1.05
N ILE A 2 24.10 16.11 1.83
CA ILE A 2 23.28 14.96 1.41
C ILE A 2 21.81 15.39 1.61
N GLY A 3 21.18 15.94 0.58
CA GLY A 3 19.81 16.45 0.71
C GLY A 3 19.03 16.58 -0.59
N ARG A 4 19.70 16.50 -1.75
CA ARG A 4 19.05 16.67 -3.07
C ARG A 4 18.73 15.37 -3.81
N LYS A 5 18.99 14.19 -3.23
CA LYS A 5 18.77 12.90 -3.92
C LYS A 5 17.45 12.21 -3.54
N ASN A 6 16.77 12.63 -2.47
CA ASN A 6 15.49 12.03 -2.06
C ASN A 6 14.28 12.54 -2.86
N TRP A 7 14.39 13.70 -3.51
CA TRP A 7 13.31 14.27 -4.31
C TRP A 7 13.10 13.58 -5.66
N LEU A 8 14.11 12.87 -6.18
CA LEU A 8 13.95 12.11 -7.44
C LEU A 8 13.11 10.84 -7.27
N PHE A 9 12.91 10.35 -6.05
CA PHE A 9 12.10 9.16 -5.76
C PHE A 9 10.65 9.48 -5.43
N HIS A 10 10.32 10.75 -5.20
CA HIS A 10 8.94 11.20 -5.07
C HIS A 10 8.19 11.15 -6.42
N ASP A 11 8.93 11.11 -7.54
CA ASP A 11 8.40 11.03 -8.91
C ASP A 11 8.53 9.62 -9.53
N SER A 12 8.73 8.57 -8.72
CA SER A 12 8.66 7.22 -9.31
C SER A 12 7.21 6.88 -9.62
N VAL A 13 6.89 6.64 -10.89
CA VAL A 13 5.58 6.14 -11.36
C VAL A 13 5.12 4.92 -10.56
N HIS A 14 6.06 4.08 -10.11
CA HIS A 14 5.77 2.93 -9.26
C HIS A 14 5.30 3.34 -7.85
N GLY A 15 5.93 4.35 -7.26
CA GLY A 15 5.53 4.93 -5.96
C GLY A 15 4.18 5.64 -6.05
N ALA A 16 3.97 6.46 -7.09
CA ALA A 16 2.69 7.12 -7.32
C ALA A 16 1.54 6.12 -7.55
N LYS A 17 1.79 5.05 -8.32
CA LYS A 17 0.83 3.96 -8.51
C LYS A 17 0.55 3.19 -7.22
N ALA A 18 1.57 2.90 -6.41
CA ALA A 18 1.41 2.24 -5.13
C ALA A 18 0.56 3.09 -4.16
N SER A 19 0.86 4.39 -4.06
CA SER A 19 0.07 5.33 -3.25
C SER A 19 -1.37 5.46 -3.76
N GLY A 20 -1.58 5.56 -5.07
CA GLY A 20 -2.93 5.61 -5.67
C GLY A 20 -3.76 4.35 -5.38
N ARG A 21 -3.13 3.17 -5.43
CA ARG A 21 -3.78 1.91 -5.02
C ARG A 21 -4.11 1.90 -3.52
N LEU A 22 -3.20 2.39 -2.67
CA LEU A 22 -3.43 2.48 -1.23
C LEU A 22 -4.62 3.40 -0.90
N TYR A 23 -4.68 4.59 -1.51
CA TYR A 23 -5.83 5.49 -1.36
C TYR A 23 -7.13 4.86 -1.85
N SER A 24 -7.09 4.15 -2.99
CA SER A 24 -8.27 3.43 -3.49
C SER A 24 -8.78 2.37 -2.50
N LEU A 25 -7.88 1.65 -1.83
CA LEU A 25 -8.23 0.68 -0.78
C LEU A 25 -8.83 1.35 0.45
N ILE A 26 -8.28 2.49 0.87
CA ILE A 26 -8.80 3.29 1.99
C ILE A 26 -10.22 3.79 1.68
N GLU A 27 -10.45 4.34 0.49
CA GLU A 27 -11.76 4.82 0.07
C GLU A 27 -12.76 3.66 -0.05
N THR A 28 -12.32 2.50 -0.55
CA THR A 28 -13.13 1.28 -0.56
C THR A 28 -13.51 0.85 0.86
N ALA A 29 -12.57 0.84 1.81
CA ALA A 29 -12.84 0.50 3.20
C ALA A 29 -13.86 1.45 3.84
N LYS A 30 -13.70 2.76 3.62
CA LYS A 30 -14.64 3.78 4.09
C LYS A 30 -16.04 3.62 3.48
N ALA A 31 -16.13 3.37 2.18
CA ALA A 31 -17.40 3.15 1.49
C ALA A 31 -18.17 1.92 2.03
N ASN A 32 -17.44 0.92 2.52
CA ASN A 32 -18.00 -0.26 3.17
C ASN A 32 -18.19 -0.09 4.69
N GLY A 33 -17.92 1.09 5.25
CA GLY A 33 -18.06 1.36 6.69
C GLY A 33 -17.01 0.66 7.57
N HIS A 34 -15.93 0.16 6.98
CA HIS A 34 -14.84 -0.49 7.71
C HIS A 34 -13.78 0.52 8.13
N GLU A 35 -13.21 0.30 9.33
CA GLU A 35 -12.09 1.09 9.80
C GLU A 35 -10.87 0.86 8.88
N PRO A 36 -10.37 1.89 8.19
CA PRO A 36 -9.35 1.71 7.13
C PRO A 36 -8.06 1.06 7.64
N TYR A 37 -7.66 1.37 8.87
CA TYR A 37 -6.46 0.81 9.48
C TYR A 37 -6.58 -0.70 9.68
N ARG A 38 -7.68 -1.14 10.31
CA ARG A 38 -7.95 -2.56 10.53
C ARG A 38 -8.11 -3.34 9.22
N TYR A 39 -8.72 -2.73 8.21
CA TYR A 39 -8.87 -3.32 6.88
C TYR A 39 -7.52 -3.52 6.17
N LEU A 40 -6.63 -2.52 6.22
CA LEU A 40 -5.29 -2.62 5.66
C LEU A 40 -4.43 -3.66 6.39
N CYS A 41 -4.47 -3.70 7.73
CA CYS A 41 -3.77 -4.73 8.51
C CYS A 41 -4.24 -6.15 8.13
N HIS A 42 -5.55 -6.34 7.94
CA HIS A 42 -6.10 -7.62 7.52
C HIS A 42 -5.62 -8.00 6.11
N LEU A 43 -5.69 -7.06 5.16
CA LEU A 43 -5.20 -7.25 3.79
C LEU A 43 -3.72 -7.62 3.73
N PHE A 44 -2.85 -6.92 4.46
CA PHE A 44 -1.42 -7.23 4.46
C PHE A 44 -1.11 -8.58 5.15
N THR A 45 -1.88 -8.93 6.18
CA THR A 45 -1.78 -10.24 6.83
C THR A 45 -2.15 -11.37 5.87
N GLU A 46 -3.28 -11.24 5.16
CA GLU A 46 -3.71 -12.21 4.17
C GLU A 46 -2.78 -12.27 2.95
N TYR A 47 -2.29 -11.11 2.49
CA TYR A 47 -1.31 -11.06 1.41
C TYR A 47 0.01 -11.77 1.78
N ALA A 48 0.52 -11.55 3.00
CA ALA A 48 1.71 -12.25 3.49
C ALA A 48 1.47 -13.77 3.57
N ARG A 49 0.29 -14.19 4.06
CA ARG A 49 -0.11 -15.59 4.13
C ARG A 49 -0.26 -16.25 2.75
N ALA A 50 -0.70 -15.51 1.74
CA ALA A 50 -0.83 -16.00 0.38
C ALA A 50 0.52 -16.04 -0.36
N SER A 51 1.40 -15.07 -0.09
CA SER A 51 2.76 -15.05 -0.66
C SER A 51 3.60 -16.22 -0.16
N ASP A 52 3.43 -16.63 1.09
CA ASP A 52 4.09 -17.81 1.67
C ASP A 52 3.73 -19.09 0.90
N LYS A 53 2.48 -19.22 0.46
CA LYS A 53 1.99 -20.37 -0.34
C LYS A 53 2.47 -20.40 -1.78
N THR A 54 3.03 -19.31 -2.30
CA THR A 54 3.55 -19.25 -3.68
C THR A 54 5.02 -19.66 -3.75
N ALA A 55 5.69 -19.83 -2.61
CA ALA A 55 7.07 -20.29 -2.50
C ALA A 55 7.20 -21.81 -2.25
N ALA A 56 6.09 -22.55 -2.25
CA ALA A 56 6.01 -24.01 -2.15
C ALA A 56 5.36 -24.60 -3.41
#